data_AF-A0A0E3ZU68-F1
#
_entry.id   AF-A0A0E3ZU68-F1
#
_cell.length_a   1.000
_cell.length_b   1.000
_cell.length_c   1.000
_cell.angle_alpha   90.00
_cell.angle_beta   90.00
_cell.angle_gamma   90.00
#
_symmetry.space_group_name_H-M   'P 1'
#
loop_
_entity.id
_entity.type
_entity.pdbx_description
1 polymer ?
#
loop_
_entity_poly.entity_id
_entity_poly.type
_entity_poly.pdbx_seq_one_letter_code
_entity_poly.pdbx_strand_id
1 'polypeptide(L)' 'MQPADFTSLSADQQLDTLYFTGDILANRYEGEHIFLLYNLRDFYVELRYDAYNNNLHQVTAFQDMGKLEPYLPYLSL' A
#
# COMPACT_ATOMS: atom_id res chain seq x y z
N MET A 1 -10.34 -11.42 1.84
CA MET A 1 -9.70 -11.46 0.50
C MET A 1 -8.26 -11.84 0.75
N GLN A 2 -7.66 -12.74 -0.03
CA GLN A 2 -6.24 -13.06 0.10
C GLN A 2 -5.39 -12.13 -0.78
N PRO A 3 -4.10 -11.93 -0.47
CA PRO A 3 -3.21 -11.13 -1.31
C PRO A 3 -3.22 -11.56 -2.79
N ALA A 4 -3.26 -12.87 -3.06
CA ALA A 4 -3.29 -13.42 -4.41
C ALA A 4 -4.57 -12.99 -5.18
N ASP A 5 -5.72 -13.01 -4.51
CA ASP A 5 -7.00 -12.55 -5.09
C ASP A 5 -6.90 -11.07 -5.47
N PHE A 6 -6.38 -10.24 -4.57
CA PHE A 6 -6.20 -8.80 -4.79
C PHE A 6 -5.25 -8.52 -5.97
N THR A 7 -4.09 -9.19 -6.01
CA THR A 7 -3.12 -9.01 -7.09
C THR A 7 -3.60 -9.47 -8.46
N SER A 8 -4.67 -10.28 -8.51
CA SER A 8 -5.29 -10.74 -9.75
C SER A 8 -6.26 -9.73 -10.39
N LEU A 9 -6.67 -8.71 -9.62
CA LEU A 9 -7.51 -7.60 -10.09
C LEU A 9 -6.74 -6.69 -11.06
N SER A 10 -7.47 -5.96 -11.91
CA SER A 10 -6.86 -4.89 -12.70
C SER A 10 -6.32 -3.77 -11.80
N ALA A 11 -5.41 -2.95 -12.31
CA ALA A 11 -4.84 -1.84 -11.54
C ALA A 11 -5.94 -0.89 -11.01
N ASP A 12 -6.93 -0.55 -11.84
CA ASP A 12 -8.06 0.30 -11.44
C ASP A 12 -8.88 -0.35 -10.33
N GLN A 13 -9.16 -1.65 -10.44
CA GLN A 13 -9.90 -2.40 -9.42
C GLN A 13 -9.12 -2.53 -8.10
N GLN A 14 -7.79 -2.68 -8.17
CA GLN A 14 -6.94 -2.68 -6.98
C GLN A 14 -7.03 -1.33 -6.26
N LEU A 15 -6.91 -0.22 -7.01
CA LEU A 15 -7.00 1.12 -6.44
C LEU A 15 -8.37 1.43 -5.87
N ASP A 16 -9.45 1.12 -6.60
CA ASP A 16 -10.82 1.25 -6.11
C ASP A 16 -10.99 0.45 -4.81
N THR A 17 -10.54 -0.80 -4.78
CA THR A 17 -10.62 -1.63 -3.58
C THR A 17 -9.91 -0.98 -2.39
N LEU A 18 -8.69 -0.44 -2.59
CA LEU A 18 -7.96 0.25 -1.53
C LEU A 18 -8.65 1.52 -1.07
N TYR A 19 -9.14 2.36 -1.99
CA TYR A 19 -9.78 3.63 -1.66
C TYR A 19 -11.15 3.47 -0.99
N PHE A 20 -11.91 2.41 -1.32
CA PHE A 20 -13.23 2.19 -0.76
C PHE A 20 -13.24 1.29 0.47
N THR A 21 -12.27 0.39 0.61
CA THR A 21 -12.31 -0.66 1.65
C THR A 21 -11.04 -0.77 2.48
N GLY A 22 -9.95 -0.15 2.06
CA GLY A 22 -8.68 -0.14 2.80
C GLY A 22 -8.60 1.02 3.78
N ASP A 23 -7.95 0.77 4.91
CA ASP A 23 -7.60 1.81 5.86
C ASP A 23 -6.16 2.28 5.58
N ILE A 24 -5.97 3.58 5.36
CA ILE A 24 -4.61 4.14 5.28
C ILE A 24 -4.00 4.11 6.67
N LEU A 25 -2.89 3.39 6.80
CA LEU A 25 -2.15 3.29 8.06
C LEU A 25 -1.03 4.33 8.16
N ALA A 26 -0.30 4.54 7.06
CA ALA A 26 0.86 5.42 7.07
C ALA A 26 1.22 5.87 5.65
N ASN A 27 1.90 7.01 5.58
CA ASN A 27 2.58 7.50 4.40
C ASN A 27 4.06 7.73 4.71
N ARG A 28 4.94 7.28 3.82
CA ARG A 28 6.39 7.48 3.90
C ARG A 28 6.88 8.14 2.63
N TYR A 29 7.85 9.05 2.77
CA TYR A 29 8.50 9.72 1.65
C TYR A 29 9.96 9.28 1.61
N GLU A 30 10.42 8.77 0.47
CA GLU A 30 11.84 8.44 0.26
C GLU A 30 12.32 8.94 -1.10
N GLY A 31 13.13 9.98 -1.08
CA GLY A 31 13.65 10.62 -2.29
C GLY A 31 12.51 11.08 -3.20
N GLU A 32 12.48 10.54 -4.41
CA GLU A 32 11.50 10.86 -5.46
C GLU A 32 10.22 10.02 -5.37
N HIS A 33 10.03 9.24 -4.30
CA HIS A 33 8.90 8.34 -4.17
C HIS A 33 8.05 8.61 -2.94
N ILE A 34 6.74 8.40 -3.10
CA ILE A 34 5.76 8.41 -2.02
C ILE A 34 5.26 6.98 -1.86
N PHE A 35 5.28 6.48 -0.63
CA PHE A 35 4.78 5.16 -0.29
C PHE A 35 3.55 5.28 0.61
N LEU A 36 2.44 4.68 0.20
CA LEU A 36 1.21 4.63 0.98
C LEU A 36 0.98 3.19 1.45
N LEU A 37 0.85 3.01 2.76
CA LEU A 37 0.54 1.73 3.37
C LEU A 37 -0.94 1.66 3.71
N TYR A 38 -1.62 0.69 3.12
CA TYR A 38 -3.00 0.34 3.41
C TYR A 38 -3.07 -0.96 4.21
N ASN A 39 -4.05 -1.03 5.10
CA ASN A 39 -4.54 -2.27 5.68
C ASN A 39 -5.82 -2.70 4.95
N LEU A 40 -5.82 -3.92 4.42
CA LEU A 40 -7.01 -4.53 3.83
C LEU A 40 -7.47 -5.73 4.67
N ARG A 41 -7.74 -5.45 5.95
CA ARG A 41 -8.13 -6.39 7.02
C ARG A 41 -7.09 -7.45 7.36
N ASP A 42 -6.87 -8.40 6.45
CA ASP A 42 -6.09 -9.63 6.68
C ASP A 42 -4.67 -9.54 6.10
N PHE A 43 -4.35 -8.45 5.41
CA PHE A 43 -3.06 -8.20 4.79
C PHE A 43 -2.86 -6.71 4.51
N TYR A 44 -1.64 -6.35 4.15
CA TYR A 44 -1.24 -4.98 3.86
C TYR A 44 -0.97 -4.80 2.38
N VAL A 45 -1.16 -3.57 1.90
CA VAL A 45 -0.80 -3.16 0.54
C VAL A 45 0.02 -1.90 0.58
N GLU A 46 1.19 -1.94 -0.04
CA GLU A 46 2.03 -0.78 -0.28
C GLU A 46 1.83 -0.30 -1.72
N LEU A 47 1.47 0.97 -1.87
CA LEU A 47 1.52 1.70 -3.13
C LEU A 47 2.79 2.52 -3.18
N ARG A 48 3.50 2.48 -4.30
CA ARG A 48 4.65 3.33 -4.58
C ARG A 48 4.33 4.26 -5.74
N TYR A 49 4.30 5.55 -5.45
CA TYR A 49 4.12 6.62 -6.43
C TYR A 49 5.45 7.33 -6.70
N ASP A 50 5.58 7.89 -7.89
CA ASP A 50 6.50 8.98 -8.17
C ASP A 50 5.95 10.29 -7.57
N ALA A 51 6.81 11.00 -6.82
CA ALA A 51 6.42 12.19 -6.07
C ALA A 51 6.16 13.43 -6.94
N TYR A 52 6.64 13.44 -8.19
CA TYR A 52 6.59 14.62 -9.06
C TYR A 52 5.41 14.57 -10.04
N ASN A 53 5.11 13.39 -10.57
CA ASN A 53 4.04 13.22 -11.56
C ASN A 53 2.85 12.42 -11.01
N ASN A 54 2.93 11.92 -9.77
CA ASN A 54 1.90 11.12 -9.11
C ASN A 54 1.53 9.83 -9.87
N ASN A 55 2.46 9.30 -10.67
CA ASN A 55 2.26 8.02 -11.36
C ASN A 55 2.51 6.86 -10.40
N LEU A 56 1.59 5.90 -10.41
CA LEU A 56 1.74 4.66 -9.64
C LEU A 56 2.76 3.75 -10.32
N HIS A 57 3.87 3.47 -9.63
CA HIS A 57 4.93 2.60 -10.14
C HIS A 57 4.74 1.14 -9.71
N GLN A 58 4.24 0.91 -8.50
CA GLN A 58 4.17 -0.43 -7.94
C GLN A 58 3.03 -0.57 -6.92
N VAL A 59 2.42 -1.75 -6.93
CA VAL A 59 1.48 -2.23 -5.92
C VAL A 59 2.03 -3.53 -5.35
N THR A 60 2.22 -3.60 -4.03
CA THR A 60 2.74 -4.80 -3.37
C THR A 60 1.81 -5.21 -2.24
N ALA A 61 1.17 -6.37 -2.38
CA ALA A 61 0.38 -6.98 -1.31
C ALA A 61 1.23 -7.96 -0.48
N PHE A 62 1.12 -7.93 0.83
CA PHE A 62 1.91 -8.79 1.72
C PHE A 62 1.25 -9.01 3.09
N GLN A 63 1.62 -10.10 3.75
CA GLN A 63 1.24 -10.43 5.13
C GLN A 63 2.43 -10.45 6.09
N ASP A 64 3.65 -10.39 5.55
CA ASP A 64 4.88 -10.43 6.33
C ASP A 64 5.03 -9.13 7.14
N MET A 65 5.00 -9.26 8.47
CA MET A 65 5.16 -8.14 9.40
C MET A 65 6.55 -7.50 9.31
N GLY A 66 7.58 -8.22 8.84
CA GLY A 66 8.91 -7.64 8.63
C GLY A 66 8.88 -6.49 7.62
N LYS A 67 7.96 -6.51 6.66
CA LYS A 67 7.78 -5.42 5.68
C LYS A 67 7.12 -4.16 6.26
N LEU A 68 6.62 -4.22 7.51
CA LEU A 68 6.13 -3.05 8.24
C LEU A 68 7.25 -2.29 8.94
N GLU A 69 8.45 -2.86 9.07
CA GLU A 69 9.58 -2.24 9.77
C GLU A 69 9.84 -0.80 9.30
N PRO A 70 9.86 -0.50 7.99
CA PRO A 70 10.06 0.87 7.49
C PRO A 70 8.90 1.83 7.82
N TYR A 71 7.76 1.32 8.30
CA TYR A 71 6.58 2.08 8.66
C TYR A 71 6.41 2.29 10.16
N LEU A 72 7.13 1.54 11.01
CA LEU A 72 7.00 1.61 12.47
C LEU A 72 7.06 3.03 13.05
N PRO A 73 7.92 3.95 12.57
CA PRO A 73 7.95 5.33 13.08
C PRO A 73 6.69 6.14 12.81
N TYR A 74 5.87 5.72 11.85
CA TYR A 74 4.68 6.44 11.37
C TYR A 74 3.37 5.81 11.84
N LEU A 75 3.43 4.59 12.37
CA LEU A 75 2.27 3.92 12.95
C LEU A 75 2.07 4.45 14.37
N SER A 76 1.05 5.29 14.55
CA SER A 76 0.60 5.68 15.89
C SER A 76 -0.07 4.47 16.56
N LEU A 77 0.63 3.88 17.55
CA LEU A 77 0.09 2.92 18.51
C LEU A 77 -0.84 3.61 19.52
#